data_AF-A0A0X3NPN4-F1
#
_entry.id   AF-A0A0X3NPN4-F1
#
_cell.length_a   1.000
_cell.length_b   1.000
_cell.length_c   1.000
_cell.angle_alpha   90.00
_cell.angle_beta   90.00
_cell.angle_gamma   90.00
#
_symmetry.space_group_name_H-M   'P 1'
#
loop_
_entity.id
_entity.type
_entity.pdbx_description
1 polymer ?
#
loop_
_entity_poly.entity_id
_entity_poly.type
_entity_poly.pdbx_seq_one_letter_code
_entity_poly.pdbx_strand_id
1 'polypeptide(L)'
;MLYAACGDGSVASLSLNASGRSTGCFKAHDNSVYALSKAGEHELLSCSEDGRACFWDVRATHANSYPCQKFVPSEQNELIRKSVGNWLTVASIQEDDLDWFILGGGPKMSLWNRRASHYTAVFEPASAFFHIFSVYILI
;
A
#
# COMPACT_ATOMS: atom_id res chain seq x y z
N MET A 1 -8.17 10.28 -13.26
CA MET A 1 -8.10 10.84 -11.90
C MET A 1 -6.69 10.65 -11.38
N LEU A 2 -6.18 11.59 -10.61
CA LEU A 2 -4.93 11.45 -9.87
C LEU A 2 -5.27 11.20 -8.40
N TYR A 3 -4.50 10.34 -7.73
CA TYR A 3 -4.59 10.11 -6.29
C TYR A 3 -3.28 10.49 -5.62
N ALA A 4 -3.37 11.14 -4.45
CA ALA A 4 -2.22 11.56 -3.68
C ALA A 4 -2.31 11.03 -2.25
N ALA A 5 -1.22 10.44 -1.77
CA ALA A 5 -1.04 10.05 -0.38
C ALA A 5 -0.73 11.28 0.48
N CYS A 6 -1.34 11.35 1.66
CA CYS A 6 -1.15 12.47 2.58
C CYS A 6 -0.56 12.01 3.93
N GLY A 7 0.21 12.91 4.55
CA GLY A 7 0.83 12.67 5.86
C GLY A 7 -0.17 12.60 7.03
N ASP A 8 -1.41 13.02 6.82
CA ASP A 8 -2.50 12.90 7.80
C ASP A 8 -3.25 11.57 7.68
N GLY A 9 -2.78 10.64 6.84
CA GLY A 9 -3.42 9.33 6.61
C GLY A 9 -4.60 9.37 5.64
N SER A 10 -4.88 10.51 5.01
CA SER A 10 -5.87 10.60 3.94
C SER A 10 -5.28 10.28 2.56
N VAL A 11 -6.18 9.97 1.62
CA VAL A 11 -5.87 9.91 0.19
C VAL A 11 -6.78 10.91 -0.52
N ALA A 12 -6.16 11.87 -1.20
CA ALA A 12 -6.87 12.89 -1.97
C ALA A 12 -7.08 12.41 -3.42
N SER A 13 -8.25 12.70 -3.99
CA SER A 13 -8.55 12.53 -5.41
C SER A 13 -8.50 13.90 -6.11
N LEU A 14 -7.92 13.96 -7.30
CA LEU A 14 -7.78 15.18 -8.09
C LEU A 14 -8.20 14.93 -9.55
N SER A 15 -8.95 15.89 -10.12
CA SER A 15 -9.27 15.90 -11.54
C SER A 15 -8.22 16.69 -12.31
N LEU A 16 -7.64 16.06 -13.33
CA LEU A 16 -6.70 16.71 -14.25
C LEU A 16 -7.41 17.59 -15.28
N ASN A 17 -8.73 17.42 -15.45
CA ASN A 17 -9.49 18.09 -16.51
C ASN A 17 -9.91 19.52 -16.15
N ALA A 18 -9.77 19.93 -14.88
CA ALA A 18 -10.15 21.26 -14.41
C ALA A 18 -9.19 21.77 -13.32
N SER A 19 -8.19 22.55 -13.71
CA SER A 19 -7.33 23.34 -12.80
C SER A 19 -6.60 22.57 -11.68
N GLY A 20 -6.54 21.23 -11.74
CA GLY A 20 -5.97 20.40 -10.66
C GLY A 20 -6.77 20.48 -9.35
N ARG A 21 -8.06 20.84 -9.40
CA ARG A 21 -8.88 20.93 -8.19
C ARG A 21 -9.10 19.55 -7.59
N SER A 22 -8.96 19.47 -6.26
CA SER A 22 -9.34 18.29 -5.49
C SER A 22 -10.81 17.98 -5.73
N THR A 23 -11.09 16.72 -6.05
CA THR A 23 -12.45 16.18 -6.21
C THR A 23 -12.98 15.55 -4.92
N GLY A 24 -12.10 15.34 -3.93
CA GLY A 24 -12.44 14.82 -2.62
C GLY A 24 -11.22 14.21 -1.92
N CYS A 25 -11.44 13.71 -0.71
CA CYS A 25 -10.48 12.91 0.05
C CYS A 25 -11.21 11.88 0.90
N PHE A 26 -10.55 10.76 1.21
CA PHE A 26 -11.03 9.80 2.20
C PHE A 26 -9.92 9.48 3.20
N LYS A 27 -10.31 9.17 4.43
CA LYS A 27 -9.39 8.72 5.48
C LYS A 27 -9.06 7.24 5.23
N ALA A 28 -7.84 6.96 4.80
CA ALA A 28 -7.41 5.61 4.46
C ALA A 28 -6.70 4.92 5.63
N HIS A 29 -5.86 5.66 6.34
CA HIS A 29 -5.00 5.16 7.39
C HIS A 29 -5.03 6.07 8.61
N ASP A 30 -4.63 5.55 9.76
CA ASP A 30 -4.56 6.34 11.00
C ASP A 30 -3.38 7.32 10.95
N ASN A 31 -2.29 6.93 10.28
CA ASN A 31 -1.05 7.69 10.14
C ASN A 31 -0.69 7.94 8.65
N SER A 32 0.42 8.65 8.40
CA SER A 32 0.95 8.97 7.07
C SER A 32 0.85 7.82 6.07
N VAL A 33 0.31 8.10 4.88
CA VAL A 33 0.35 7.18 3.75
C VAL A 33 1.66 7.42 2.99
N TYR A 34 2.43 6.37 2.71
CA TYR A 34 3.74 6.49 2.07
C TYR A 34 3.77 6.03 0.63
N ALA A 35 2.94 5.05 0.25
CA ALA A 35 2.85 4.60 -1.13
C ALA A 35 1.40 4.36 -1.54
N LEU A 36 1.14 4.62 -2.82
CA LEU A 36 -0.07 4.24 -3.53
C LEU A 36 0.31 3.49 -4.80
N SER A 37 -0.44 2.47 -5.15
CA SER A 37 -0.30 1.73 -6.39
C SER A 37 -1.67 1.47 -7.01
N LYS A 38 -1.76 1.51 -8.34
CA LYS A 38 -3.01 1.24 -9.07
C LYS A 38 -3.25 -0.26 -9.07
N ALA A 39 -4.27 -0.71 -8.34
CA ALA A 39 -4.60 -2.13 -8.20
C ALA A 39 -5.72 -2.61 -9.14
N GLY A 40 -6.16 -1.74 -10.05
CA GLY A 40 -7.20 -1.98 -11.04
C GLY A 40 -7.77 -0.66 -11.56
N GLU A 41 -8.78 -0.72 -12.44
CA GLU A 41 -9.41 0.49 -13.00
C GLU A 41 -10.06 1.39 -11.94
N HIS A 42 -10.56 0.77 -10.87
CA HIS A 42 -11.26 1.46 -9.78
C HIS A 42 -10.72 1.05 -8.41
N GLU A 43 -9.47 0.60 -8.37
CA GLU A 43 -8.88 0.07 -7.15
C GLU A 43 -7.49 0.63 -6.89
N LEU A 44 -7.22 0.91 -5.62
CA LEU A 44 -5.93 1.38 -5.14
C LEU A 44 -5.41 0.45 -4.05
N LEU A 45 -4.11 0.20 -4.08
CA LEU A 45 -3.34 -0.32 -2.96
C LEU A 45 -2.65 0.87 -2.27
N SER A 46 -2.76 0.96 -0.95
CA SER A 46 -2.01 1.92 -0.13
C SER A 46 -1.19 1.21 0.93
N CYS A 47 -0.13 1.86 1.41
CA CYS A 47 0.54 1.47 2.65
C CYS A 47 0.99 2.68 3.49
N SER A 48 1.15 2.46 4.79
CA SER A 48 1.25 3.54 5.78
C SER A 48 2.23 3.23 6.92
N GLU A 49 2.64 4.30 7.60
CA GLU A 49 3.28 4.27 8.92
C GLU A 49 2.49 3.45 9.96
N ASP A 50 1.16 3.35 9.84
CA ASP A 50 0.34 2.52 10.74
C ASP A 50 0.59 1.00 10.61
N GLY A 51 1.44 0.61 9.66
CA GLY A 51 1.89 -0.76 9.41
C GLY A 51 0.91 -1.61 8.63
N ARG A 52 -0.09 -0.98 7.98
CA ARG A 52 -1.11 -1.66 7.21
C ARG A 52 -0.96 -1.34 5.74
N ALA A 53 -1.24 -2.34 4.91
CA ALA A 53 -1.53 -2.15 3.51
C ALA A 53 -2.99 -2.45 3.23
N CYS A 54 -3.65 -1.61 2.46
CA CYS A 54 -5.10 -1.67 2.26
C CYS A 54 -5.43 -1.55 0.78
N PHE A 55 -6.39 -2.35 0.33
CA PHE A 55 -7.01 -2.22 -0.99
C PHE A 55 -8.32 -1.44 -0.87
N TRP A 56 -8.60 -0.56 -1.83
CA TRP A 56 -9.71 0.38 -1.79
C TRP A 56 -10.47 0.40 -3.12
N ASP A 57 -11.79 0.21 -3.10
CA ASP A 57 -12.64 0.58 -4.23
C ASP A 57 -12.89 2.10 -4.21
N VAL A 58 -12.34 2.81 -5.18
CA VAL A 58 -12.40 4.29 -5.24
C VAL A 58 -13.75 4.83 -5.71
N ARG A 59 -14.68 3.95 -6.09
CA ARG A 59 -16.07 4.33 -6.40
C ARG A 59 -16.92 4.46 -5.13
N ALA A 60 -16.49 3.82 -4.03
CA ALA A 60 -17.15 3.99 -2.76
C ALA A 60 -17.11 5.47 -2.37
N THR A 61 -18.27 6.02 -2.01
CA THR A 61 -18.38 7.42 -1.59
C THR A 61 -17.45 7.69 -0.41
N HIS A 62 -16.79 8.86 -0.41
CA HIS A 62 -15.79 9.24 0.61
C HIS A 62 -16.24 9.08 2.07
N ALA A 63 -17.55 9.15 2.35
CA ALA A 63 -18.11 8.99 3.70
C ALA A 63 -18.13 7.53 4.20
N ASN A 64 -18.08 6.54 3.29
CA ASN A 64 -18.19 5.11 3.57
C ASN A 64 -16.98 4.33 3.02
N SER A 65 -15.83 4.98 2.86
CA SER A 65 -14.63 4.31 2.36
C SER A 65 -14.08 3.34 3.41
N TYR A 66 -14.31 2.05 3.23
CA TYR A 66 -13.68 0.97 3.99
C TYR A 66 -12.76 0.17 3.05
N PRO A 67 -11.64 -0.36 3.55
CA PRO A 67 -10.77 -1.17 2.72
C PRO A 67 -11.46 -2.49 2.37
N CYS A 68 -11.40 -2.92 1.11
CA CYS A 68 -11.94 -4.20 0.69
C CYS A 68 -11.08 -5.37 1.19
N GLN A 69 -9.76 -5.14 1.34
CA GLN A 69 -8.82 -6.08 1.94
C GLN A 69 -7.73 -5.32 2.70
N LYS A 70 -7.20 -5.96 3.74
CA LYS A 70 -6.17 -5.41 4.62
C LYS A 70 -5.09 -6.45 4.90
N PHE A 71 -3.85 -6.00 4.88
CA PHE A 71 -2.66 -6.80 5.13
C PHE A 71 -1.80 -6.14 6.20
N VAL A 72 -1.33 -6.93 7.16
CA VAL A 72 -0.51 -6.47 8.29
C VAL A 72 0.74 -7.37 8.38
N PRO A 73 1.81 -7.07 7.63
CA PRO A 73 2.99 -7.93 7.60
C PRO A 73 3.63 -8.15 8.97
N SER A 74 3.55 -7.18 9.88
CA SER A 74 4.10 -7.30 11.24
C SER A 74 3.36 -8.32 12.12
N GLU A 75 2.16 -8.76 11.76
CA GLU A 75 1.46 -9.84 12.47
C GLU A 75 2.01 -11.23 12.08
N GLN A 76 2.81 -11.31 11.01
CA GLN A 76 3.46 -12.56 10.59
C GLN A 76 4.83 -12.68 11.24
N ASN A 77 5.06 -13.77 11.97
CA ASN A 77 6.28 -13.97 12.75
C ASN A 77 7.55 -14.02 11.88
N GLU A 78 7.44 -14.48 10.64
CA GLU A 78 8.57 -14.56 9.71
C GLU A 78 8.94 -13.20 9.12
N LEU A 79 8.00 -12.26 9.09
CA LEU A 79 8.17 -10.93 8.49
C LEU A 79 8.51 -9.86 9.52
N ILE A 80 8.10 -10.01 10.77
CA ILE A 80 8.32 -8.99 11.80
C ILE A 80 9.82 -8.79 12.09
N ARG A 81 10.26 -7.52 12.10
CA ARG A 81 11.59 -7.10 12.55
C ARG A 81 11.43 -6.22 13.78
N LYS A 82 11.36 -6.85 14.96
CA LYS A 82 11.02 -6.19 16.25
C LYS A 82 11.87 -4.96 16.56
N SER A 83 13.12 -4.93 16.13
CA SER A 83 14.05 -3.81 16.36
C SER A 83 13.88 -2.65 15.37
N VAL A 84 13.12 -2.84 14.30
CA VAL A 84 12.90 -1.81 13.27
C VAL A 84 11.55 -1.17 13.50
N GLY A 85 10.46 -1.93 13.38
CA GLY A 85 9.11 -1.40 13.52
C GLY A 85 8.15 -2.08 12.54
N ASN A 86 6.92 -1.58 12.50
CA ASN A 86 5.84 -2.14 11.67
C ASN A 86 5.47 -1.27 10.46
N TRP A 87 5.99 -0.05 10.34
CA TRP A 87 5.67 0.88 9.25
C TRP A 87 5.88 0.26 7.87
N LEU A 88 4.99 0.57 6.93
CA LEU A 88 5.13 0.14 5.54
C LEU A 88 5.42 1.33 4.65
N THR A 89 6.57 1.29 3.98
CA THR A 89 7.01 2.33 3.04
C THR A 89 6.95 1.86 1.59
N VAL A 90 6.73 0.56 1.37
CA VAL A 90 6.70 -0.05 0.04
C VAL A 90 5.38 -0.79 -0.13
N ALA A 91 4.68 -0.45 -1.21
CA ALA A 91 3.58 -1.22 -1.75
C ALA A 91 3.63 -1.10 -3.28
N SER A 92 3.81 -2.22 -3.96
CA SER A 92 3.85 -2.28 -5.41
C SER A 92 3.08 -3.49 -5.90
N ILE A 93 2.24 -3.31 -6.90
CA ILE A 93 1.43 -4.36 -7.51
C ILE A 93 1.95 -4.64 -8.91
N GLN A 94 1.86 -5.90 -9.33
CA GLN A 94 2.22 -6.29 -10.69
C GLN A 94 1.12 -5.84 -11.66
N GLU A 95 1.50 -5.14 -12.72
CA GLU A 95 0.53 -4.53 -13.64
C GLU A 95 -0.24 -5.57 -14.47
N ASP A 96 0.43 -6.65 -14.88
CA ASP A 96 -0.16 -7.71 -15.71
C ASP A 96 -0.96 -8.75 -14.89
N ASP A 97 -0.66 -8.89 -13.60
CA ASP A 97 -1.36 -9.81 -12.70
C ASP A 97 -1.56 -9.15 -11.32
N LEU A 98 -2.72 -8.50 -11.18
CA LEU A 98 -3.12 -7.73 -10.00
C LEU A 98 -3.33 -8.59 -8.74
N ASP A 99 -3.18 -9.92 -8.83
CA ASP A 99 -3.14 -10.78 -7.65
C ASP A 99 -1.79 -10.73 -6.93
N TRP A 100 -0.71 -10.27 -7.58
CA TRP A 100 0.63 -10.28 -7.02
C TRP A 100 1.11 -8.89 -6.63
N PHE A 101 1.60 -8.75 -5.40
CA PHE A 101 2.11 -7.48 -4.90
C PHE A 101 3.20 -7.69 -3.85
N ILE A 102 4.05 -6.68 -3.68
CA ILE A 102 5.12 -6.66 -2.69
C ILE A 102 4.81 -5.62 -1.62
N LEU A 103 5.07 -5.98 -0.37
CA LEU A 103 5.06 -5.08 0.78
C LEU A 103 6.44 -5.02 1.43
N GLY A 104 6.78 -3.89 2.03
CA GLY A 104 8.04 -3.71 2.75
C GLY A 104 8.11 -2.42 3.56
N GLY A 105 9.18 -2.26 4.33
CA GLY A 105 9.40 -1.14 5.23
C GLY A 105 10.10 -1.63 6.50
N GLY A 106 9.44 -1.47 7.65
CA GLY A 106 9.86 -2.06 8.92
C GLY A 106 9.92 -3.59 8.87
N PRO A 107 8.82 -4.28 8.50
CA PRO A 107 8.81 -5.72 8.24
C PRO A 107 9.70 -6.12 7.05
N LYS A 108 10.11 -7.40 7.00
CA LYS A 108 10.83 -7.95 5.85
C LYS A 108 10.01 -7.75 4.57
N MET A 109 10.71 -7.42 3.48
CA MET A 109 10.07 -7.32 2.18
C MET A 109 9.54 -8.69 1.78
N SER A 110 8.31 -8.75 1.29
CA SER A 110 7.62 -10.01 1.01
C SER A 110 6.73 -9.88 -0.22
N LEU A 111 6.65 -10.95 -1.00
CA LEU A 111 5.72 -11.12 -2.12
C LEU A 111 4.44 -11.76 -1.58
N TRP A 112 3.29 -11.22 -1.99
CA TRP A 112 1.97 -11.64 -1.55
C TRP A 112 1.11 -12.04 -2.73
N ASN A 113 0.31 -13.08 -2.53
CA ASN A 113 -0.83 -13.38 -3.39
C ASN A 113 -2.11 -12.89 -2.72
N ARG A 114 -2.81 -11.97 -3.38
CA ARG A 114 -3.98 -11.27 -2.90
C ARG A 114 -5.19 -12.18 -2.68
N ARG A 115 -5.42 -13.15 -3.58
CA ARG A 115 -6.53 -14.10 -3.45
C ARG A 115 -6.29 -15.10 -2.34
N ALA A 116 -5.07 -15.62 -2.24
CA ALA A 116 -4.67 -16.51 -1.14
C ALA A 116 -4.62 -15.78 0.21
N SER A 117 -4.55 -14.44 0.21
CA SER A 117 -4.39 -13.61 1.40
C SER A 117 -3.16 -14.01 2.23
N HIS A 118 -2.08 -14.42 1.55
CA HIS A 118 -0.87 -14.95 2.18
C HIS A 118 0.38 -14.53 1.41
N TYR A 119 1.52 -14.44 2.10
CA TYR A 119 2.81 -14.20 1.48
C TYR A 119 3.38 -15.49 0.86
N THR A 120 4.05 -15.41 -0.27
CA THR A 120 4.61 -16.58 -0.96
C THR A 120 6.13 -16.61 -0.95
N ALA A 121 6.76 -15.44 -0.79
CA ALA A 121 8.20 -15.33 -0.68
C ALA A 121 8.59 -14.20 0.29
N VAL A 122 9.72 -14.38 0.95
CA VAL A 122 10.35 -13.39 1.82
C VAL A 122 11.71 -13.04 1.22
N PHE A 123 11.95 -11.76 1.03
CA PHE A 123 13.23 -11.25 0.53
C PHE A 123 14.09 -10.86 1.73
N GLU A 124 15.14 -11.64 1.98
CA GLU A 124 16.06 -11.35 3.06
C GLU A 124 16.86 -10.07 2.73
N PRO A 125 16.86 -9.06 3.63
CA PRO A 125 17.55 -7.82 3.36
C PRO A 125 19.07 -8.05 3.38
N ALA A 126 19.78 -7.51 2.39
CA ALA A 126 21.25 -7.60 2.32
C ALA A 126 21.96 -6.92 3.50
N SER A 127 21.29 -5.95 4.16
CA SER A 127 21.70 -5.33 5.41
C SER A 127 20.48 -4.74 6.12
N ALA A 128 20.61 -4.38 7.41
CA ALA A 128 19.50 -3.90 8.22
C ALA A 128 18.82 -2.60 7.73
N PHE A 129 19.38 -1.87 6.76
CA PHE A 129 19.08 -0.45 6.53
C PHE A 129 18.52 -0.04 5.16
N PHE A 130 18.34 -0.93 4.19
CA PHE A 130 17.89 -0.48 2.87
C PHE A 130 16.37 -0.31 2.78
N HIS A 131 15.94 0.94 2.69
CA HIS A 131 14.60 1.35 2.27
C HIS A 131 14.61 1.47 0.74
N ILE A 132 13.95 0.54 0.06
CA ILE A 132 13.68 0.66 -1.37
C ILE A 132 12.44 1.56 -1.49
N PHE A 133 12.52 2.66 -2.24
CA PHE A 133 11.41 3.62 -2.37
C PHE A 133 10.54 3.38 -3.62
N SER A 134 10.98 2.51 -4.52
CA SER A 134 10.20 2.08 -5.67
C SER A 134 10.64 0.67 -6.08
N VAL A 135 9.69 -0.24 -6.18
CA VAL A 135 9.89 -1.61 -6.67
C VAL A 135 9.03 -1.77 -7.90
N TYR A 136 9.66 -2.12 -9.03
CA TYR A 136 8.94 -2.55 -10.23
C TYR A 136 8.94 -4.08 -10.25
N ILE A 137 7.76 -4.67 -10.31
CA ILE A 137 7.63 -6.12 -10.44
C ILE A 137 7.73 -6.44 -11.94
N LEU A 138 8.90 -6.89 -12.36
CA LEU A 138 9.18 -7.42 -13.69
C LEU A 138 9.25 -8.94 -13.53
N ILE A 139 8.25 -9.68 -14.01
CA ILE A 139 8.28 -11.16 -14.06
C ILE A 139 8.23 -11.60 -15.52
#